data_AF-A0A8T5R7G3-F1
#
_entry.id   AF-A0A8T5R7G3-F1
#
_cell.length_a   1.000
_cell.length_b   1.000
_cell.length_c   1.000
_cell.angle_alpha   90.00
_cell.angle_beta   90.00
_cell.angle_gamma   90.00
#
_symmetry.space_group_name_H-M   'P 1'
#
loop_
_entity.id
_entity.type
_entity.pdbx_description
1 polymer ?
#
loop_
_entity_poly.entity_id
_entity_poly.type
_entity_poly.pdbx_seq_one_letter_code
_entity_poly.pdbx_strand_id
1 'polypeptide(L)'
;MGDAAPETAEERPRFTIEREDTSAAQAEMEENLEESIRVIETFTKRFLDHIGAHVDEVQEGVFRVRFDGEYAQMFKRDHLIMFDPEVYSKVEDQQAELVTPASPLFRKMMTVAESIGPLTVLRTRRATPYTLYHFHVRLEGMNYEWESLVTVAIDDDGDIASDAPPVDELVRRIEAGEYELVKDTTALPDHERHVPEISLERAPHYLKQQIGAKLDELTGAVEAGLRKTHERIHSYYEQMRDEVRNEEIRLRRRIGEINSRIWYVEDNIRLMKLEKEREVLSKELNEAKTKTHKVLEHLEMEENERLAKESERAEPQVKLTLVAATRILGI
;
A
#
# COMPACT_ATOMS: atom_id res chain seq x y z
N MET A 1 25.35 -20.90 67.23
CA MET A 1 26.25 -20.35 66.20
C MET A 1 25.69 -20.83 64.87
N GLY A 2 25.21 -20.02 63.94
CA GLY A 2 25.17 -18.57 63.79
C GLY A 2 24.13 -18.22 62.73
N ASP A 3 23.67 -16.98 62.75
CA ASP A 3 22.70 -16.38 61.82
C ASP A 3 23.08 -16.50 60.35
N ALA A 4 22.06 -16.62 59.49
CA ALA A 4 21.91 -15.83 58.26
C ALA A 4 20.56 -16.15 57.57
N ALA A 5 19.61 -15.21 57.65
CA ALA A 5 18.87 -14.80 56.45
C ALA A 5 19.85 -13.97 55.56
N PRO A 6 19.59 -13.66 54.27
CA PRO A 6 18.31 -13.63 53.56
C PRO A 6 18.37 -14.13 52.09
N GLU A 7 17.24 -14.13 51.37
CA GLU A 7 17.09 -13.39 50.11
C GLU A 7 15.66 -13.57 49.59
N THR A 8 14.93 -12.47 49.60
CA THR A 8 13.62 -12.30 48.97
C THR A 8 13.76 -12.51 47.47
N ALA A 9 13.15 -13.57 46.95
CA ALA A 9 12.93 -13.73 45.52
C ALA A 9 11.97 -12.62 45.07
N GLU A 10 12.49 -11.59 44.42
CA GLU A 10 11.71 -10.61 43.68
C GLU A 10 10.88 -11.36 42.63
N GLU A 11 9.56 -11.36 42.80
CA GLU A 11 8.61 -11.72 41.76
C GLU A 11 8.80 -10.78 40.58
N ARG A 12 9.48 -11.25 39.54
CA ARG A 12 9.45 -10.60 38.23
C ARG A 12 8.00 -10.59 37.74
N PRO A 13 7.43 -9.45 37.34
CA PRO A 13 6.11 -9.43 36.73
C PRO A 13 6.17 -10.28 35.45
N ARG A 14 5.41 -11.38 35.43
CA ARG A 14 5.10 -12.10 34.19
C ARG A 14 4.22 -11.17 33.38
N PHE A 15 4.77 -10.58 32.34
CA PHE A 15 3.96 -9.96 31.28
C PHE A 15 3.19 -11.10 30.61
N THR A 16 1.94 -11.29 31.02
CA THR A 16 0.96 -12.00 30.21
C THR A 16 0.66 -11.07 29.04
N ILE A 17 1.26 -11.36 27.88
CA ILE A 17 0.78 -10.80 26.62
C ILE A 17 -0.59 -11.43 26.43
N GLU A 18 -1.65 -10.68 26.74
CA GLU A 18 -2.99 -11.01 26.27
C GLU A 18 -2.88 -11.09 24.75
N ARG A 19 -2.97 -12.31 24.21
CA ARG A 19 -3.21 -12.50 22.78
C ARG A 19 -4.57 -11.86 22.53
N GLU A 20 -4.56 -10.65 21.98
CA GLU A 20 -5.75 -10.09 21.34
C GLU A 20 -6.31 -11.15 20.40
N ASP A 21 -7.63 -11.30 20.44
CA ASP A 21 -8.39 -12.30 19.71
C ASP A 21 -8.28 -12.02 18.21
N THR A 22 -7.19 -12.51 17.58
CA THR A 22 -6.96 -12.38 16.13
C THR A 22 -7.96 -13.18 15.31
N SER A 23 -8.80 -13.99 15.96
CA SER A 23 -9.81 -14.85 15.33
C SER A 23 -10.89 -14.02 14.60
N ALA A 24 -11.34 -12.91 15.20
CA ALA A 24 -12.34 -12.03 14.60
C ALA A 24 -11.78 -11.25 13.40
N ALA A 25 -10.57 -10.70 13.55
CA ALA A 25 -9.89 -9.98 12.46
C ALA A 25 -9.51 -10.91 11.29
N GLN A 26 -9.17 -12.17 11.57
CA GLN A 26 -8.91 -13.18 10.54
C GLN A 26 -10.19 -13.60 9.82
N ALA A 27 -11.30 -13.81 10.54
CA ALA A 27 -12.59 -14.13 9.93
C ALA A 27 -13.11 -12.98 9.04
N GLU A 28 -12.96 -11.73 9.48
CA GLU A 28 -13.32 -10.55 8.70
C GLU A 28 -12.42 -10.39 7.46
N MET A 29 -11.12 -10.72 7.55
CA MET A 29 -10.22 -10.75 6.38
C MET A 29 -10.60 -11.86 5.38
N GLU A 30 -10.96 -13.05 5.85
CA GLU A 30 -11.39 -14.17 5.00
C GLU A 30 -12.71 -13.87 4.29
N GLU A 31 -13.70 -13.30 4.99
CA GLU A 31 -14.97 -12.90 4.40
C GLU A 31 -14.78 -11.83 3.32
N ASN A 32 -13.94 -10.82 3.57
CA ASN A 32 -13.59 -9.79 2.59
C ASN A 32 -12.83 -10.35 1.37
N LEU A 33 -11.99 -11.37 1.56
CA LEU A 33 -11.26 -12.03 0.47
C LEU A 33 -12.22 -12.83 -0.42
N GLU A 34 -13.13 -13.60 0.18
CA GLU A 34 -14.14 -14.36 -0.57
C GLU A 34 -15.09 -13.45 -1.37
N GLU A 35 -15.50 -12.31 -0.79
CA GLU A 35 -16.32 -11.33 -1.49
C GLU A 35 -15.55 -10.72 -2.68
N SER A 36 -14.29 -10.34 -2.46
CA SER A 36 -13.42 -9.80 -3.52
C SER A 36 -13.23 -10.80 -4.67
N ILE A 37 -12.95 -12.08 -4.35
CA ILE A 37 -12.82 -13.16 -5.34
C ILE A 37 -14.13 -13.30 -6.13
N ARG A 38 -15.29 -13.31 -5.46
CA ARG A 38 -16.60 -13.39 -6.12
C ARG A 38 -16.86 -12.22 -7.08
N VAL A 39 -16.50 -10.99 -6.70
CA VAL A 39 -16.65 -9.81 -7.57
C VAL A 39 -15.77 -9.95 -8.81
N ILE A 40 -14.50 -10.32 -8.64
CA ILE A 40 -13.54 -10.52 -9.74
C ILE A 40 -14.01 -11.63 -10.68
N GLU A 41 -14.44 -12.75 -10.13
CA GLU A 41 -14.94 -13.89 -10.88
C GLU A 41 -16.18 -13.52 -11.69
N THR A 42 -17.14 -12.84 -11.06
CA THR A 42 -18.38 -12.40 -11.70
C THR A 42 -18.10 -11.42 -12.84
N PHE A 43 -17.24 -10.42 -12.59
CA PHE A 43 -16.81 -9.48 -13.62
C PHE A 43 -16.14 -10.21 -14.78
N THR A 44 -15.16 -11.07 -14.49
CA THR A 44 -14.37 -11.77 -15.49
C THR A 44 -15.26 -12.64 -16.38
N LYS A 45 -16.14 -13.45 -15.78
CA LYS A 45 -17.06 -14.31 -16.54
C LYS A 45 -18.00 -13.50 -17.44
N ARG A 46 -18.57 -12.40 -16.92
CA ARG A 46 -19.44 -11.52 -17.71
C ARG A 46 -18.71 -10.81 -18.83
N PHE A 47 -17.50 -10.34 -18.57
CA PHE A 47 -16.66 -9.72 -19.58
C PHE A 47 -16.34 -10.71 -20.70
N LEU A 48 -15.92 -11.92 -20.35
CA LEU A 48 -15.61 -12.98 -21.31
C LEU A 48 -16.84 -13.36 -22.16
N ASP A 49 -18.01 -13.51 -21.55
CA ASP A 49 -19.26 -13.75 -22.28
C ASP A 49 -19.61 -12.60 -23.23
N HIS A 50 -19.46 -11.35 -22.77
CA HIS A 50 -19.75 -10.16 -23.57
C HIS A 50 -18.91 -10.07 -24.84
N ILE A 51 -17.62 -10.37 -24.75
CA ILE A 51 -16.71 -10.36 -25.91
C ILE A 51 -16.80 -11.66 -26.74
N GLY A 52 -17.68 -12.59 -26.35
CA GLY A 52 -17.89 -13.87 -27.03
C GLY A 52 -16.73 -14.87 -26.86
N ALA A 53 -15.97 -14.78 -25.77
CA ALA A 53 -14.92 -15.75 -25.48
C ALA A 53 -15.52 -17.09 -25.03
N HIS A 54 -14.90 -18.19 -25.46
CA HIS A 54 -15.31 -19.53 -25.08
C HIS A 54 -14.65 -19.93 -23.76
N VAL A 55 -15.46 -20.22 -22.73
CA VAL A 55 -14.99 -20.62 -21.40
C VAL A 55 -15.42 -22.05 -21.12
N ASP A 56 -14.43 -22.93 -20.98
CA ASP A 56 -14.63 -24.36 -20.70
C ASP A 56 -13.95 -24.71 -19.35
N GLU A 57 -14.67 -25.26 -18.38
CA GLU A 57 -14.05 -25.79 -17.15
C GLU A 57 -13.34 -27.10 -17.47
N VAL A 58 -12.01 -27.13 -17.26
CA VAL A 58 -11.17 -28.29 -17.63
C VAL A 58 -10.93 -29.21 -16.44
N GLN A 59 -10.90 -28.62 -15.25
CA GLN A 59 -10.79 -29.26 -13.94
C GLN A 59 -11.51 -28.37 -12.93
N GLU A 60 -11.86 -28.90 -11.76
CA GLU A 60 -12.56 -28.16 -10.71
C GLU A 60 -11.80 -26.86 -10.37
N GLY A 61 -12.44 -25.72 -10.64
CA GLY A 61 -11.86 -24.38 -10.38
C GLY A 61 -10.80 -23.91 -11.41
N VAL A 62 -10.59 -24.65 -12.50
CA VAL A 62 -9.65 -24.31 -13.59
C VAL A 62 -10.40 -24.17 -14.91
N PHE A 63 -10.39 -22.96 -15.45
CA PHE A 63 -11.12 -22.62 -16.67
C PHE A 63 -10.17 -22.38 -17.83
N ARG A 64 -10.45 -22.99 -18.99
CA ARG A 64 -9.81 -22.65 -20.26
C ARG A 64 -10.63 -21.59 -20.95
N VAL A 65 -10.00 -20.45 -21.22
CA VAL A 65 -10.58 -19.35 -21.97
C VAL A 65 -9.97 -19.32 -23.36
N ARG A 66 -10.82 -19.31 -24.38
CA ARG A 66 -10.40 -19.19 -25.77
C ARG A 66 -10.99 -17.93 -26.38
N PHE A 67 -10.11 -17.08 -26.90
CA PHE A 67 -10.46 -15.84 -27.55
C PHE A 67 -10.43 -16.02 -29.07
N ASP A 68 -11.44 -15.50 -29.75
CA ASP A 68 -11.52 -15.50 -31.21
C ASP A 68 -11.41 -14.09 -31.79
N GLY A 69 -11.27 -14.00 -33.11
CA GLY A 69 -11.28 -12.73 -33.84
C GLY A 69 -10.18 -11.75 -33.42
N GLU A 70 -10.56 -10.48 -33.21
CA GLU A 70 -9.64 -9.41 -32.81
C GLU A 70 -9.09 -9.59 -31.39
N TYR A 71 -9.88 -10.17 -30.49
CA TYR A 71 -9.48 -10.42 -29.11
C TYR A 71 -8.43 -11.54 -28.99
N ALA A 72 -8.38 -12.49 -29.94
CA ALA A 72 -7.35 -13.53 -29.99
C ALA A 72 -5.93 -12.95 -30.11
N GLN A 73 -5.77 -11.83 -30.83
CA GLN A 73 -4.47 -11.15 -30.99
C GLN A 73 -4.09 -10.38 -29.73
N MET A 74 -5.06 -9.80 -29.04
CA MET A 74 -4.86 -8.94 -27.88
C MET A 74 -4.58 -9.75 -26.60
N PHE A 75 -5.36 -10.81 -26.39
CA PHE A 75 -5.28 -11.62 -25.19
C PHE A 75 -4.30 -12.78 -25.32
N LYS A 76 -4.00 -13.26 -26.54
CA LYS A 76 -3.52 -14.62 -26.87
C LYS A 76 -4.68 -15.61 -26.90
N ARG A 77 -4.61 -16.57 -27.84
CA ARG A 77 -5.74 -17.41 -28.22
C ARG A 77 -6.29 -18.28 -27.10
N ASP A 78 -5.43 -18.92 -26.32
CA ASP A 78 -5.84 -19.84 -25.26
C ASP A 78 -5.18 -19.43 -23.92
N HIS A 79 -5.97 -19.44 -22.85
CA HIS A 79 -5.53 -19.20 -21.47
C HIS A 79 -6.12 -20.23 -20.52
N LEU A 80 -5.38 -20.53 -19.47
CA LEU A 80 -5.89 -21.25 -18.31
C LEU A 80 -5.98 -20.24 -17.17
N ILE A 81 -7.15 -20.12 -16.56
CA ILE A 81 -7.43 -19.12 -15.53
C ILE A 81 -8.06 -19.77 -14.31
N MET A 82 -7.84 -19.15 -13.16
CA MET A 82 -8.32 -19.62 -11.87
C MET A 82 -8.68 -18.42 -11.01
N PHE A 83 -9.64 -18.57 -10.09
CA PHE A 83 -10.05 -17.49 -9.17
C PHE A 83 -9.69 -17.79 -7.72
N ASP A 84 -9.58 -19.08 -7.38
CA ASP A 84 -9.31 -19.53 -6.02
C ASP A 84 -7.79 -19.73 -5.79
N PRO A 85 -7.18 -18.99 -4.84
CA PRO A 85 -5.77 -19.16 -4.45
C PRO A 85 -5.44 -20.58 -3.97
N GLU A 86 -6.37 -21.28 -3.31
CA GLU A 86 -6.14 -22.64 -2.84
C GLU A 86 -6.02 -23.62 -4.01
N VAL A 87 -6.88 -23.49 -5.01
CA VAL A 87 -6.79 -24.30 -6.22
C VAL A 87 -5.48 -23.96 -6.92
N TYR A 88 -5.09 -22.68 -6.99
CA TYR A 88 -3.86 -22.24 -7.66
C TYR A 88 -2.62 -22.84 -7.01
N SER A 89 -2.58 -22.93 -5.68
CA SER A 89 -1.48 -23.57 -4.95
C SER A 89 -1.31 -25.07 -5.22
N LYS A 90 -2.36 -25.74 -5.72
CA LYS A 90 -2.40 -27.19 -5.97
C LYS A 90 -2.07 -27.55 -7.43
N VAL A 91 -2.07 -26.58 -8.35
CA VAL A 91 -1.76 -26.80 -9.76
C VAL A 91 -0.23 -26.69 -9.97
N GLU A 92 0.41 -27.80 -10.34
CA GLU A 92 1.87 -27.85 -10.55
C GLU A 92 2.32 -27.09 -11.81
N ASP A 93 1.41 -26.89 -12.78
CA ASP A 93 1.68 -26.20 -14.04
C ASP A 93 1.53 -24.68 -13.88
N GLN A 94 2.66 -23.97 -13.90
CA GLN A 94 2.76 -22.49 -13.90
C GLN A 94 2.17 -21.82 -15.16
N GLN A 95 1.40 -22.55 -15.98
CA GLN A 95 0.73 -22.04 -17.17
C GLN A 95 -0.68 -21.51 -16.89
N ALA A 96 -1.25 -21.81 -15.72
CA ALA A 96 -2.51 -21.23 -15.27
C ALA A 96 -2.26 -19.87 -14.58
N GLU A 97 -3.12 -18.89 -14.85
CA GLU A 97 -3.07 -17.56 -14.26
C GLU A 97 -4.13 -17.43 -13.15
N LEU A 98 -3.71 -17.06 -11.94
CA LEU A 98 -4.63 -16.65 -10.89
C LEU A 98 -5.15 -15.25 -11.23
N VAL A 99 -6.44 -15.15 -11.54
CA VAL A 99 -7.10 -13.91 -11.90
C VAL A 99 -7.32 -13.09 -10.65
N THR A 100 -6.45 -12.11 -10.49
CA THR A 100 -6.54 -11.06 -9.48
C THR A 100 -6.57 -9.70 -10.19
N PRO A 101 -6.88 -8.60 -9.49
CA PRO A 101 -6.83 -7.27 -10.11
C PRO A 101 -5.45 -6.97 -10.73
N ALA A 102 -4.39 -7.42 -10.05
CA ALA A 102 -3.00 -7.27 -10.50
C ALA A 102 -2.60 -8.20 -11.67
N SER A 103 -3.42 -9.20 -12.02
CA SER A 103 -3.10 -10.19 -13.04
C SER A 103 -3.03 -9.55 -14.45
N PRO A 104 -2.04 -9.91 -15.30
CA PRO A 104 -1.92 -9.39 -16.65
C PRO A 104 -3.19 -9.51 -17.49
N LEU A 105 -3.92 -10.63 -17.35
CA LEU A 105 -5.16 -10.85 -18.05
C LEU A 105 -6.24 -9.86 -17.60
N PHE A 106 -6.46 -9.73 -16.29
CA PHE A 106 -7.46 -8.81 -15.74
C PHE A 106 -7.15 -7.36 -16.14
N ARG A 107 -5.88 -6.92 -16.04
CA ARG A 107 -5.46 -5.59 -16.47
C ARG A 107 -5.77 -5.30 -17.95
N LYS A 108 -5.55 -6.28 -18.83
CA LYS A 108 -5.94 -6.16 -20.24
C LYS A 108 -7.45 -6.11 -20.43
N MET A 109 -8.22 -6.90 -19.67
CA MET A 109 -9.68 -6.83 -19.69
C MET A 109 -10.16 -5.44 -19.26
N MET A 110 -9.56 -4.88 -18.22
CA MET A 110 -9.85 -3.52 -17.76
C MET A 110 -9.51 -2.48 -18.83
N THR A 111 -8.35 -2.58 -19.48
CA THR A 111 -8.01 -1.68 -20.60
C THR A 111 -9.04 -1.75 -21.73
N VAL A 112 -9.52 -2.96 -22.05
CA VAL A 112 -10.57 -3.13 -23.07
C VAL A 112 -11.90 -2.55 -22.60
N ALA A 113 -12.32 -2.84 -21.37
CA ALA A 113 -13.54 -2.29 -20.78
C ALA A 113 -13.51 -0.75 -20.76
N GLU A 114 -12.38 -0.15 -20.39
CA GLU A 114 -12.12 1.29 -20.42
C GLU A 114 -12.20 1.85 -21.86
N SER A 115 -11.71 1.09 -22.85
CA SER A 115 -11.71 1.52 -24.27
C SER A 115 -13.06 1.43 -24.97
N ILE A 116 -13.95 0.54 -24.51
CA ILE A 116 -15.30 0.38 -25.09
C ILE A 116 -16.18 1.60 -24.73
N GLY A 117 -15.93 2.25 -23.58
CA GLY A 117 -16.45 3.57 -23.22
C GLY A 117 -17.99 3.69 -23.09
N PRO A 118 -18.49 4.78 -22.50
CA PRO A 118 -18.38 4.99 -21.06
C PRO A 118 -19.76 5.20 -20.40
N LEU A 119 -20.87 5.08 -21.13
CA LEU A 119 -22.21 5.38 -20.62
C LEU A 119 -23.24 4.34 -21.06
N THR A 120 -23.72 3.55 -20.10
CA THR A 120 -24.93 2.73 -20.26
C THR A 120 -26.13 3.50 -19.73
N VAL A 121 -27.25 3.54 -20.45
CA VAL A 121 -28.49 4.15 -19.93
C VAL A 121 -29.52 3.05 -19.68
N LEU A 122 -30.04 2.99 -18.46
CA LEU A 122 -31.10 2.10 -18.02
C LEU A 122 -32.35 2.92 -17.71
N ARG A 123 -33.51 2.46 -18.17
CA ARG A 123 -34.82 3.08 -17.88
C ARG A 123 -35.66 2.19 -16.97
N THR A 124 -36.33 2.77 -15.97
CA THR A 124 -37.20 2.03 -15.05
C THR A 124 -38.42 2.85 -14.61
N ARG A 125 -39.52 2.19 -14.25
CA ARG A 125 -40.77 2.84 -13.81
C ARG A 125 -40.75 3.32 -12.34
N ARG A 126 -39.68 3.04 -11.59
CA ARG A 126 -39.66 3.12 -10.11
C ARG A 126 -38.50 3.90 -9.49
N ALA A 127 -37.67 4.60 -10.26
CA ALA A 127 -36.45 5.22 -9.70
C ALA A 127 -36.42 6.74 -9.85
N THR A 128 -35.93 7.39 -8.80
CA THR A 128 -35.25 8.69 -8.84
C THR A 128 -34.07 8.57 -9.83
N PRO A 129 -33.84 9.54 -10.74
CA PRO A 129 -32.70 9.47 -11.65
C PRO A 129 -31.38 9.61 -10.89
N TYR A 130 -30.42 8.75 -11.20
CA TYR A 130 -29.04 8.81 -10.69
C TYR A 130 -28.08 8.15 -11.68
N THR A 131 -26.78 8.35 -11.49
CA THR A 131 -25.71 7.80 -12.29
C THR A 131 -24.77 7.00 -11.41
N LEU A 132 -24.54 5.74 -11.77
CA LEU A 132 -23.53 4.89 -11.16
C LEU A 132 -22.19 5.12 -11.86
N TYR A 133 -21.15 5.41 -11.11
CA TYR A 133 -19.79 5.54 -11.60
C TYR A 133 -18.97 4.37 -11.10
N HIS A 134 -18.39 3.64 -12.03
CA HIS A 134 -17.52 2.51 -11.77
C HIS A 134 -16.08 2.99 -11.91
N PHE A 135 -15.38 3.06 -10.78
CA PHE A 135 -13.97 3.44 -10.71
C PHE A 135 -13.10 2.22 -10.49
N HIS A 136 -12.00 2.14 -11.23
CA HIS A 136 -10.86 1.33 -10.88
C HIS A 136 -9.93 2.16 -9.99
N VAL A 137 -9.81 1.73 -8.75
CA VAL A 137 -8.98 2.37 -7.73
C VAL A 137 -7.70 1.56 -7.60
N ARG A 138 -6.56 2.21 -7.76
CA ARG A 138 -5.24 1.65 -7.52
C ARG A 138 -4.52 2.45 -6.44
N LEU A 139 -4.18 1.79 -5.36
CA LEU A 139 -3.37 2.32 -4.26
C LEU A 139 -1.97 1.73 -4.39
N GLU A 140 -0.98 2.59 -4.63
CA GLU A 140 0.43 2.21 -4.68
C GLU A 140 1.16 2.78 -3.47
N GLY A 141 1.95 1.94 -2.80
CA GLY A 141 2.85 2.35 -1.73
C GLY A 141 4.17 1.59 -1.77
N MET A 142 5.07 1.91 -0.84
CA MET A 142 6.45 1.39 -0.83
C MET A 142 6.56 -0.15 -0.85
N ASN A 143 5.58 -0.86 -0.30
CA ASN A 143 5.58 -2.32 -0.18
C ASN A 143 4.19 -2.95 -0.40
N TYR A 144 3.27 -2.21 -1.01
CA TYR A 144 1.95 -2.76 -1.30
C TYR A 144 1.37 -2.11 -2.54
N GLU A 145 0.57 -2.91 -3.21
CA GLU A 145 -0.26 -2.52 -4.33
C GLU A 145 -1.64 -3.10 -4.04
N TRP A 146 -2.63 -2.23 -3.95
CA TRP A 146 -4.02 -2.65 -3.79
C TRP A 146 -4.84 -2.08 -4.94
N GLU A 147 -5.62 -2.95 -5.57
CA GLU A 147 -6.46 -2.60 -6.70
C GLU A 147 -7.88 -3.09 -6.40
N SER A 148 -8.88 -2.25 -6.67
CA SER A 148 -10.29 -2.59 -6.46
C SER A 148 -11.20 -1.86 -7.44
N LEU A 149 -12.39 -2.41 -7.62
CA LEU A 149 -13.48 -1.79 -8.38
C LEU A 149 -14.50 -1.23 -7.41
N VAL A 150 -14.75 0.07 -7.50
CA VAL A 150 -15.67 0.79 -6.61
C VAL A 150 -16.79 1.41 -7.43
N THR A 151 -18.03 1.24 -6.98
CA THR A 151 -19.19 1.85 -7.61
C THR A 151 -19.79 2.93 -6.72
N VAL A 152 -19.95 4.14 -7.25
CA VAL A 152 -20.55 5.28 -6.54
C VAL A 152 -21.83 5.70 -7.26
N ALA A 153 -22.95 5.79 -6.53
CA ALA A 153 -24.21 6.29 -7.07
C ALA A 153 -24.35 7.78 -6.78
N ILE A 154 -24.61 8.59 -7.81
CA ILE A 154 -24.73 10.05 -7.70
C ILE A 154 -26.01 10.52 -8.39
N ASP A 155 -26.80 11.32 -7.69
CA ASP A 155 -28.01 11.93 -8.23
C ASP A 155 -27.72 13.09 -9.21
N ASP A 156 -28.77 13.75 -9.68
CA ASP A 156 -28.69 14.84 -10.67
C ASP A 156 -28.15 16.13 -10.07
N ASP A 157 -28.24 16.28 -8.75
CA ASP A 157 -27.74 17.42 -7.99
C ASP A 157 -26.23 17.29 -7.71
N GLY A 158 -25.65 16.11 -8.00
CA GLY A 158 -24.25 15.80 -7.81
C GLY A 158 -23.91 15.29 -6.41
N ASP A 159 -24.92 14.83 -5.67
CA ASP A 159 -24.82 14.26 -4.32
C ASP A 159 -24.92 12.72 -4.35
N ILE A 160 -24.46 12.05 -3.29
CA ILE A 160 -24.55 10.58 -3.20
C ILE A 160 -26.01 10.15 -3.09
N ALA A 161 -26.46 9.35 -4.04
CA ALA A 161 -27.78 8.73 -4.01
C ALA A 161 -27.81 7.64 -2.92
N SER A 162 -28.17 8.04 -1.69
CA SER A 162 -28.25 7.13 -0.53
C SER A 162 -29.34 6.06 -0.65
N ASP A 163 -30.29 6.26 -1.56
CA ASP A 163 -31.37 5.33 -1.90
C ASP A 163 -31.02 4.40 -3.08
N ALA A 164 -29.81 4.52 -3.64
CA ALA A 164 -29.38 3.64 -4.72
C ALA A 164 -29.22 2.20 -4.20
N PRO A 165 -29.87 1.22 -4.84
CA PRO A 165 -29.71 -0.19 -4.49
C PRO A 165 -28.26 -0.63 -4.75
N PRO A 166 -27.75 -1.61 -3.98
CA PRO A 166 -26.45 -2.22 -4.24
C PRO A 166 -26.40 -2.83 -5.64
N VAL A 167 -25.18 -2.92 -6.21
CA VAL A 167 -24.96 -3.38 -7.60
C VAL A 167 -25.60 -4.76 -7.86
N ASP A 168 -25.51 -5.68 -6.92
CA ASP A 168 -26.09 -7.02 -7.04
C ASP A 168 -27.62 -7.00 -7.14
N GLU A 169 -28.27 -6.10 -6.40
CA GLU A 169 -29.72 -5.94 -6.48
C GLU A 169 -30.11 -5.33 -7.83
N LEU A 170 -29.35 -4.35 -8.32
CA LEU A 170 -29.52 -3.76 -9.65
C LEU A 170 -29.42 -4.82 -10.75
N VAL A 171 -28.40 -5.66 -10.69
CA VAL A 171 -28.22 -6.79 -11.62
C VAL A 171 -29.43 -7.72 -11.60
N ARG A 172 -29.89 -8.13 -10.41
CA ARG A 172 -31.08 -9.01 -10.29
C ARG A 172 -32.33 -8.37 -10.88
N ARG A 173 -32.52 -7.07 -10.68
CA ARG A 173 -33.67 -6.34 -11.22
C ARG A 173 -33.58 -6.17 -12.74
N ILE A 174 -32.37 -6.00 -13.31
CA ILE A 174 -32.15 -6.01 -14.76
C ILE A 174 -32.51 -7.39 -15.33
N GLU A 175 -32.02 -8.47 -14.72
CA GLU A 175 -32.33 -9.86 -15.12
C GLU A 175 -33.83 -10.18 -15.01
N ALA A 176 -34.52 -9.60 -14.01
CA ALA A 176 -35.96 -9.68 -13.86
C ALA A 176 -36.76 -8.82 -14.87
N GLY A 177 -36.07 -8.03 -15.70
CA GLY A 177 -36.69 -7.16 -16.71
C GLY A 177 -37.33 -5.89 -16.14
N GLU A 178 -36.98 -5.49 -14.92
CA GLU A 178 -37.47 -4.24 -14.30
C GLU A 178 -36.77 -2.98 -14.84
N TYR A 179 -35.63 -3.18 -15.51
CA TYR A 179 -34.86 -2.15 -16.20
C TYR A 179 -34.80 -2.44 -17.69
N GLU A 180 -35.01 -1.40 -18.49
CA GLU A 180 -34.84 -1.46 -19.94
C GLU A 180 -33.49 -0.84 -20.31
N LEU A 181 -32.64 -1.65 -20.97
CA LEU A 181 -31.36 -1.20 -21.51
C LEU A 181 -31.56 -0.38 -22.78
N VAL A 182 -31.15 0.89 -22.76
CA VAL A 182 -31.13 1.73 -23.96
C VAL A 182 -29.85 1.46 -24.74
N LYS A 183 -29.99 0.68 -25.83
CA LYS A 183 -28.86 0.26 -26.67
C LYS A 183 -28.31 1.37 -27.56
N ASP A 184 -29.14 2.33 -27.95
CA ASP A 184 -28.73 3.50 -28.74
C ASP A 184 -28.90 4.78 -27.92
N THR A 185 -27.82 5.15 -27.22
CA THR A 185 -27.78 6.37 -26.43
C THR A 185 -27.77 7.63 -27.30
N THR A 186 -27.47 7.53 -28.60
CA THR A 186 -27.42 8.71 -29.50
C THR A 186 -28.79 9.29 -29.82
N ALA A 187 -29.86 8.53 -29.59
CA ALA A 187 -31.24 8.97 -29.74
C ALA A 187 -31.80 9.69 -28.50
N LEU A 188 -31.08 9.68 -27.37
CA LEU A 188 -31.53 10.31 -26.13
C LEU A 188 -31.30 11.85 -26.15
N PRO A 189 -32.13 12.64 -25.45
CA PRO A 189 -31.87 14.06 -25.22
C PRO A 189 -30.50 14.30 -24.56
N ASP A 190 -29.86 15.44 -24.84
CA ASP A 190 -28.53 15.77 -24.30
C ASP A 190 -28.44 15.70 -22.77
N HIS A 191 -29.49 16.11 -22.06
CA HIS A 191 -29.55 16.05 -20.61
C HIS A 191 -29.69 14.62 -20.05
N GLU A 192 -30.24 13.68 -20.83
CA GLU A 192 -30.30 12.25 -20.49
C GLU A 192 -28.99 11.52 -20.82
N ARG A 193 -28.23 12.06 -21.77
CA ARG A 193 -26.88 11.61 -22.13
C ARG A 193 -25.78 12.17 -21.24
N HIS A 194 -26.07 13.26 -20.52
CA HIS A 194 -25.08 13.92 -19.69
C HIS A 194 -24.86 13.11 -18.42
N VAL A 195 -23.67 12.50 -18.33
CA VAL A 195 -23.10 12.05 -17.07
C VAL A 195 -22.67 13.31 -16.35
N PRO A 196 -23.17 13.61 -15.13
CA PRO A 196 -22.62 14.69 -14.34
C PRO A 196 -21.09 14.59 -14.37
N GLU A 197 -20.39 15.62 -14.83
CA GLU A 197 -18.95 15.65 -14.64
C GLU A 197 -18.72 15.74 -13.13
N ILE A 198 -18.62 14.59 -12.46
CA ILE A 198 -17.93 14.53 -11.18
C ILE A 198 -16.54 14.98 -11.55
N SER A 199 -16.27 16.26 -11.33
CA SER A 199 -14.91 16.75 -11.38
C SER A 199 -14.13 15.77 -10.51
N LEU A 200 -13.06 15.21 -11.07
CA LEU A 200 -12.10 14.34 -10.40
C LEU A 200 -11.60 14.92 -9.06
N GLU A 201 -12.01 16.14 -8.68
CA GLU A 201 -11.79 16.78 -7.38
C GLU A 201 -12.76 16.32 -6.28
N ARG A 202 -14.02 15.95 -6.61
CA ARG A 202 -14.98 15.44 -5.61
C ARG A 202 -14.92 13.93 -5.43
N ALA A 203 -14.61 13.18 -6.49
CA ALA A 203 -14.48 11.71 -6.44
C ALA A 203 -13.50 11.21 -5.35
N PRO A 204 -12.32 11.84 -5.12
CA PRO A 204 -11.42 11.45 -4.05
C PRO A 204 -12.04 11.60 -2.65
N HIS A 205 -12.91 12.60 -2.44
CA HIS A 205 -13.57 12.78 -1.14
C HIS A 205 -14.60 11.68 -0.88
N TYR A 206 -15.38 11.29 -1.91
CA TYR A 206 -16.37 10.22 -1.80
C TYR A 206 -15.73 8.85 -1.70
N LEU A 207 -14.68 8.60 -2.49
CA LEU A 207 -13.91 7.36 -2.41
C LEU A 207 -13.23 7.26 -1.04
N LYS A 208 -12.61 8.32 -0.52
CA LYS A 208 -12.07 8.31 0.84
C LYS A 208 -13.09 7.91 1.91
N GLN A 209 -14.39 8.18 1.73
CA GLN A 209 -15.41 7.70 2.65
C GLN A 209 -15.72 6.20 2.45
N GLN A 210 -15.81 5.72 1.22
CA GLN A 210 -16.12 4.31 0.93
C GLN A 210 -14.95 3.35 1.18
N ILE A 211 -13.73 3.74 0.80
CA ILE A 211 -12.49 2.98 1.01
C ILE A 211 -11.74 3.43 2.27
N GLY A 212 -12.35 4.29 3.10
CA GLY A 212 -11.72 4.94 4.25
C GLY A 212 -11.07 3.97 5.22
N ALA A 213 -11.79 2.91 5.62
CA ALA A 213 -11.25 1.89 6.50
C ALA A 213 -10.01 1.19 5.92
N LYS A 214 -10.01 0.92 4.60
CA LYS A 214 -8.87 0.29 3.92
C LYS A 214 -7.71 1.28 3.74
N LEU A 215 -8.01 2.54 3.45
CA LEU A 215 -7.02 3.61 3.41
C LEU A 215 -6.36 3.82 4.77
N ASP A 216 -7.12 3.79 5.86
CA ASP A 216 -6.61 3.94 7.22
C ASP A 216 -5.72 2.76 7.61
N GLU A 217 -6.15 1.53 7.31
CA GLU A 217 -5.33 0.31 7.51
C GLU A 217 -4.01 0.37 6.73
N LEU A 218 -4.08 0.75 5.45
CA LEU A 218 -2.91 0.86 4.58
C LEU A 218 -1.98 2.01 5.02
N THR A 219 -2.54 3.14 5.44
CA THR A 219 -1.77 4.26 6.01
C THR A 219 -1.05 3.82 7.28
N GLY A 220 -1.71 3.04 8.15
CA GLY A 220 -1.06 2.45 9.33
C GLY A 220 0.10 1.52 8.98
N ALA A 221 -0.05 0.71 7.92
CA ALA A 221 1.03 -0.15 7.43
C ALA A 221 2.21 0.64 6.84
N VAL A 222 1.93 1.73 6.11
CA VAL A 222 2.95 2.69 5.61
C VAL A 222 3.72 3.28 6.77
N GLU A 223 3.02 3.83 7.76
CA GLU A 223 3.64 4.49 8.92
C GLU A 223 4.51 3.51 9.70
N ALA A 224 4.06 2.27 9.88
CA ALA A 224 4.85 1.22 10.53
C ALA A 224 6.10 0.83 9.73
N GLY A 225 5.98 0.75 8.39
CA GLY A 225 7.12 0.52 7.50
C GLY A 225 8.13 1.67 7.53
N LEU A 226 7.64 2.90 7.44
CA LEU A 226 8.44 4.12 7.55
C LEU A 226 9.17 4.20 8.87
N ARG A 227 8.51 3.90 9.99
CA ARG A 227 9.15 3.91 11.31
C ARG A 227 10.34 2.94 11.37
N LYS A 228 10.17 1.72 10.86
CA LYS A 228 11.27 0.73 10.78
C LYS A 228 12.42 1.21 9.89
N THR A 229 12.11 1.86 8.77
CA THR A 229 13.14 2.43 7.88
C THR A 229 13.86 3.60 8.55
N HIS A 230 13.14 4.49 9.23
CA HIS A 230 13.71 5.58 10.03
C HIS A 230 14.64 5.05 11.10
N GLU A 231 14.22 4.06 11.89
CA GLU A 231 15.04 3.43 12.93
C GLU A 231 16.33 2.83 12.36
N ARG A 232 16.26 2.18 11.18
CA ARG A 232 17.44 1.60 10.52
C ARG A 232 18.42 2.68 10.04
N ILE A 233 17.91 3.73 9.41
CA ILE A 233 18.72 4.86 8.93
C ILE A 233 19.39 5.54 10.13
N HIS A 234 18.62 5.83 11.17
CA HIS A 234 19.13 6.43 12.40
C HIS A 234 20.24 5.59 13.04
N SER A 235 19.97 4.29 13.25
CA SER A 235 20.95 3.36 13.84
C SER A 235 22.26 3.30 13.04
N TYR A 236 22.19 3.34 11.71
CA TYR A 236 23.35 3.37 10.84
C TYR A 236 24.19 4.63 11.04
N TYR A 237 23.55 5.80 11.08
CA TYR A 237 24.26 7.06 11.29
C TYR A 237 24.77 7.22 12.71
N GLU A 238 24.06 6.73 13.73
CA GLU A 238 24.58 6.68 15.11
C GLU A 238 25.88 5.89 15.21
N GLN A 239 25.96 4.71 14.58
CA GLN A 239 27.20 3.92 14.54
C GLN A 239 28.35 4.71 13.91
N MET A 240 28.11 5.41 12.81
CA MET A 240 29.13 6.26 12.18
C MET A 240 29.54 7.43 13.08
N ARG A 241 28.59 8.07 13.80
CA ARG A 241 28.90 9.14 14.77
C ARG A 241 29.78 8.63 15.90
N ASP A 242 29.53 7.43 16.40
CA ASP A 242 30.32 6.81 17.47
C ASP A 242 31.74 6.44 17.00
N GLU A 243 31.88 5.93 15.78
CA GLU A 243 33.18 5.67 15.16
C GLU A 243 34.04 6.94 15.06
N VAL A 244 33.43 8.06 14.66
CA VAL A 244 34.13 9.36 14.54
C VAL A 244 34.52 9.90 15.93
N ARG A 245 33.69 9.68 16.96
CA ARG A 245 33.99 10.09 18.34
C ARG A 245 35.11 9.27 18.98
N ASN A 246 35.32 8.02 18.55
CA ASN A 246 36.34 7.14 19.13
C ASN A 246 37.77 7.66 18.97
N GLU A 247 38.09 8.37 17.88
CA GLU A 247 39.41 8.99 17.70
C GLU A 247 39.66 10.10 18.73
N GLU A 248 38.66 10.94 18.97
CA GLU A 248 38.72 11.99 19.99
C GLU A 248 38.89 11.41 21.41
N ILE A 249 38.15 10.34 21.72
CA ILE A 249 38.21 9.65 23.01
C ILE A 249 39.62 9.08 23.25
N ARG A 250 40.25 8.47 22.23
CA ARG A 250 41.61 7.94 22.33
C ARG A 250 42.64 9.04 22.62
N LEU A 251 42.54 10.18 21.94
CA LEU A 251 43.43 11.32 22.16
C LEU A 251 43.25 11.92 23.56
N ARG A 252 42.01 12.11 24.02
CA ARG A 252 41.71 12.57 25.39
C ARG A 252 42.31 11.63 26.45
N ARG A 253 42.21 10.31 26.24
CA ARG A 253 42.76 9.31 27.16
C ARG A 253 44.28 9.42 27.27
N ARG A 254 44.98 9.50 26.13
CA ARG A 254 46.45 9.66 26.06
C ARG A 254 46.92 10.95 26.74
N ILE A 255 46.22 12.06 26.53
CA ILE A 255 46.51 13.33 27.22
C ILE A 255 46.35 13.16 28.73
N GLY A 256 45.30 12.47 29.18
CA GLY A 256 45.09 12.14 30.58
C GLY A 256 46.26 11.35 31.18
N GLU A 257 46.72 10.31 30.50
CA GLU A 257 47.87 9.48 30.92
C GLU A 257 49.16 10.31 31.03
N ILE A 258 49.41 11.22 30.08
CA ILE A 258 50.58 12.10 30.11
C ILE A 258 50.48 13.10 31.26
N ASN A 259 49.31 13.70 31.48
CA ASN A 259 49.09 14.61 32.61
C ASN A 259 49.35 13.90 33.95
N SER A 260 48.91 12.65 34.10
CA SER A 260 49.24 11.85 35.28
C SER A 260 50.75 11.64 35.41
N ARG A 261 51.46 11.31 34.32
CA ARG A 261 52.92 11.12 34.35
C ARG A 261 53.69 12.39 34.69
N ILE A 262 53.28 13.53 34.15
CA ILE A 262 53.86 14.85 34.45
C ILE A 262 53.82 15.11 35.97
N TRP A 263 52.71 14.77 36.62
CA TRP A 263 52.51 15.00 38.05
C TRP A 263 53.50 14.26 38.96
N TYR A 264 54.07 13.15 38.50
CA TYR A 264 54.97 12.28 39.28
C TYR A 264 56.44 12.30 38.81
N VAL A 265 56.81 13.19 37.89
CA VAL A 265 58.18 13.28 37.37
C VAL A 265 58.98 14.35 38.10
N GLU A 266 60.10 13.95 38.70
CA GLU A 266 61.05 14.84 39.38
C GLU A 266 62.20 15.31 38.47
N ASP A 267 62.44 14.62 37.36
CA ASP A 267 63.50 14.94 36.39
C ASP A 267 63.02 15.97 35.34
N ASN A 268 63.62 17.16 35.35
CA ASN A 268 63.31 18.26 34.43
C ASN A 268 63.46 17.90 32.94
N ILE A 269 64.40 17.02 32.57
CA ILE A 269 64.57 16.62 31.16
C ILE A 269 63.40 15.76 30.71
N ARG A 270 62.92 14.89 31.59
CA ARG A 270 61.78 14.00 31.35
C ARG A 270 60.46 14.78 31.37
N LEU A 271 60.35 15.80 32.23
CA LEU A 271 59.23 16.73 32.28
C LEU A 271 59.06 17.47 30.94
N MET A 272 60.12 18.10 30.43
CA MET A 272 60.08 18.82 29.15
C MET A 272 59.67 17.93 27.97
N LYS A 273 60.09 16.66 27.96
CA LYS A 273 59.67 15.70 26.93
C LYS A 273 58.17 15.40 26.99
N LEU A 274 57.64 15.19 28.20
CA LEU A 274 56.21 14.92 28.40
C LEU A 274 55.33 16.14 28.10
N GLU A 275 55.79 17.36 28.45
CA GLU A 275 55.09 18.59 28.09
C GLU A 275 55.01 18.79 26.58
N LYS A 276 56.10 18.52 25.86
CA LYS A 276 56.13 18.58 24.41
C LYS A 276 55.20 17.54 23.77
N GLU A 277 55.17 16.32 24.30
CA GLU A 277 54.26 15.26 23.85
C GLU A 277 52.78 15.64 24.10
N ARG A 278 52.48 16.23 25.26
CA ARG A 278 51.16 16.78 25.59
C ARG A 278 50.75 17.88 24.61
N GLU A 279 51.66 18.78 24.24
CA GLU A 279 51.37 19.87 23.31
C GLU A 279 51.04 19.35 21.91
N VAL A 280 51.79 18.36 21.41
CA VAL A 280 51.52 17.69 20.14
C VAL A 280 50.13 17.03 20.17
N LEU A 281 49.83 16.23 21.20
CA LEU A 281 48.53 15.58 21.33
C LEU A 281 47.37 16.56 21.51
N SER A 282 47.61 17.74 22.11
CA SER A 282 46.59 18.78 22.25
C SER A 282 46.28 19.45 20.90
N LYS A 283 47.28 19.61 20.03
CA LYS A 283 47.06 20.08 18.64
C LYS A 283 46.30 19.03 17.83
N GLU A 284 46.72 17.77 17.90
CA GLU A 284 46.02 16.64 17.27
C GLU A 284 44.57 16.54 17.76
N LEU A 285 44.30 16.73 19.06
CA LEU A 285 42.94 16.72 19.60
C LEU A 285 42.08 17.86 19.03
N ASN A 286 42.63 19.07 18.88
CA ASN A 286 41.87 20.19 18.30
C ASN A 286 41.58 19.98 16.81
N GLU A 287 42.55 19.45 16.05
CA GLU A 287 42.34 19.08 14.65
C GLU A 287 41.29 17.97 14.52
N ALA A 288 41.39 16.93 15.34
CA ALA A 288 40.41 15.85 15.40
C ALA A 288 39.01 16.38 15.75
N LYS A 289 38.86 17.25 16.76
CA LYS A 289 37.58 17.87 17.11
C LYS A 289 36.96 18.65 15.95
N THR A 290 37.78 19.44 15.25
CA THR A 290 37.31 20.26 14.14
C THR A 290 36.86 19.39 12.97
N LYS A 291 37.61 18.32 12.69
CA LYS A 291 37.27 17.30 11.68
C LYS A 291 36.00 16.53 12.07
N THR A 292 35.92 16.06 13.31
CA THR A 292 34.76 15.37 13.88
C THR A 292 33.51 16.23 13.76
N HIS A 293 33.57 17.51 14.14
CA HIS A 293 32.41 18.40 14.05
C HIS A 293 31.89 18.52 12.61
N LYS A 294 32.79 18.74 11.63
CA LYS A 294 32.41 18.80 10.21
C LYS A 294 31.81 17.49 9.69
N VAL A 295 32.37 16.36 10.11
CA VAL A 295 31.85 15.05 9.73
C VAL A 295 30.47 14.80 10.36
N LEU A 296 30.27 15.18 11.63
CA LEU A 296 28.98 15.05 12.30
C LEU A 296 27.89 15.90 11.64
N GLU A 297 28.19 17.16 11.28
CA GLU A 297 27.27 18.02 10.53
C GLU A 297 26.91 17.41 9.17
N HIS A 298 27.90 16.87 8.45
CA HIS A 298 27.66 16.21 7.17
C HIS A 298 26.80 14.95 7.33
N LEU A 299 27.06 14.12 8.34
CA LEU A 299 26.27 12.91 8.62
C LEU A 299 24.83 13.26 9.00
N GLU A 300 24.61 14.34 9.76
CA GLU A 300 23.27 14.83 10.09
C GLU A 300 22.52 15.36 8.86
N MET A 301 23.19 16.10 7.98
CA MET A 301 22.59 16.50 6.71
C MET A 301 22.22 15.30 5.84
N GLU A 302 23.11 14.32 5.71
CA GLU A 302 22.88 13.12 4.89
C GLU A 302 21.80 12.21 5.48
N GLU A 303 21.71 12.11 6.81
CA GLU A 303 20.61 11.44 7.51
C GLU A 303 19.28 12.11 7.17
N ASN A 304 19.16 13.42 7.36
CA ASN A 304 17.94 14.17 7.09
C ASN A 304 17.52 14.11 5.62
N GLU A 305 18.47 14.19 4.69
CA GLU A 305 18.17 14.08 3.25
C GLU A 305 17.65 12.69 2.88
N ARG A 306 18.24 11.62 3.45
CA ARG A 306 17.75 10.25 3.22
C ARG A 306 16.38 10.03 3.84
N LEU A 307 16.14 10.52 5.05
CA LEU A 307 14.83 10.43 5.70
C LEU A 307 13.75 11.14 4.89
N ALA A 308 14.04 12.34 4.38
CA ALA A 308 13.11 13.09 3.53
C ALA A 308 12.77 12.34 2.24
N LYS A 309 13.78 11.79 1.54
CA LYS A 309 13.58 11.00 0.31
C LYS A 309 12.77 9.73 0.54
N GLU A 310 13.00 9.04 1.65
CA GLU A 310 12.24 7.84 2.00
C GLU A 310 10.81 8.17 2.42
N SER A 311 10.59 9.29 3.13
CA SER A 311 9.25 9.79 3.46
C SER A 311 8.46 10.14 2.21
N GLU A 312 9.06 10.86 1.25
CA GLU A 312 8.41 11.26 -0.01
C GLU A 312 8.07 10.04 -0.89
N ARG A 313 8.90 9.00 -0.87
CA ARG A 313 8.63 7.73 -1.57
C ARG A 313 7.54 6.88 -0.92
N ALA A 314 7.30 7.06 0.36
CA ALA A 314 6.40 6.22 1.12
C ALA A 314 4.95 6.75 1.15
N GLU A 315 4.70 7.96 0.66
CA GLU A 315 3.33 8.50 0.59
C GLU A 315 2.45 7.61 -0.31
N PRO A 316 1.29 7.14 0.20
CA PRO A 316 0.35 6.37 -0.60
C PRO A 316 -0.13 7.17 -1.80
N GLN A 317 0.05 6.63 -3.00
CA GLN A 317 -0.50 7.22 -4.22
C GLN A 317 -1.83 6.57 -4.54
N VAL A 318 -2.90 7.36 -4.56
CA VAL A 318 -4.22 6.93 -5.00
C VAL A 318 -4.41 7.32 -6.46
N LYS A 319 -4.46 6.33 -7.35
CA LYS A 319 -4.81 6.51 -8.75
C LYS A 319 -6.25 6.06 -8.98
N LEU A 320 -7.05 6.97 -9.51
CA LEU A 320 -8.46 6.73 -9.82
C LEU A 320 -8.65 6.76 -11.33
N THR A 321 -9.21 5.70 -11.88
CA THR A 321 -9.54 5.60 -13.30
C THR A 321 -11.03 5.34 -13.44
N LEU A 322 -11.76 6.23 -14.11
CA LEU A 322 -13.17 5.99 -14.44
C LEU A 322 -13.22 4.89 -15.51
N VAL A 323 -13.88 3.77 -15.19
CA VAL A 323 -14.02 2.62 -16.08
C VAL A 323 -15.30 2.72 -16.89
N ALA A 324 -16.41 3.03 -16.21
CA ALA A 324 -17.72 3.13 -16.82
C ALA A 324 -18.66 4.01 -15.98
N ALA A 325 -19.70 4.54 -16.62
CA ALA A 325 -20.84 5.16 -15.98
C ALA A 325 -22.14 4.49 -16.46
N THR A 326 -23.10 4.31 -15.55
CA THR A 326 -24.42 3.78 -15.85
C THR A 326 -25.48 4.75 -15.35
N ARG A 327 -26.16 5.44 -16.27
CA ARG A 327 -27.26 6.36 -15.97
C ARG A 327 -28.55 5.58 -15.79
N ILE A 328 -29.26 5.81 -14.71
CA ILE A 328 -30.58 5.24 -14.43
C ILE A 328 -31.61 6.36 -14.50
N LEU A 329 -32.63 6.17 -15.34
CA LEU A 329 -33.68 7.14 -15.61
C LEU A 329 -35.05 6.57 -15.26
N GLY A 330 -35.95 7.44 -14.81
CA GLY A 330 -37.38 7.17 -14.73
C GLY A 330 -38.01 7.08 -16.13
N ILE A 331 -38.95 6.17 -16.34
CA ILE A 331 -39.83 6.11 -17.52
C ILE A 331 -41.01 7.06 -17.36
#